data_AF-A0A0D8L1M6-F1
#
_entry.id   AF-A0A0D8L1M6-F1
#
_cell.length_a   1.000
_cell.length_b   1.000
_cell.length_c   1.000
_cell.angle_alpha   90.00
_cell.angle_beta   90.00
_cell.angle_gamma   90.00
#
_symmetry.space_group_name_H-M   'P 1'
#
loop_
_entity.id
_entity.type
_entity.pdbx_description
1 polymer ?
#
loop_
_entity_poly.entity_id
_entity_poly.type
_entity_poly.pdbx_seq_one_letter_code
_entity_poly.pdbx_strand_id
1 'polypeptide(L)'
;MTGLGKVRTGIGVILVISLLLTLHLYGGLKDNYQTLKDKYVALTAVNNITLSAVTINHRISLDNIKAKQTEDTEHVNVKTVIKTVFKDSECAVTPISVDAVSELRKYADGIRSRSGGADSATTDR
;
A
#
# COMPACT_ATOMS: atom_id res chain seq x y z
N MET A 1 12.45 88.40 -11.38
CA MET A 1 12.45 86.99 -11.81
C MET A 1 11.03 86.51 -11.97
N THR A 2 10.67 86.27 -13.22
CA THR A 2 9.34 86.13 -13.82
C THR A 2 8.63 84.83 -13.44
N GLY A 3 7.30 84.89 -13.25
CA GLY A 3 6.46 83.76 -12.80
C GLY A 3 6.57 82.48 -13.66
N LEU A 4 7.08 82.58 -14.89
CA LEU A 4 7.30 81.48 -15.81
C LEU A 4 8.32 80.43 -15.29
N GLY A 5 9.32 80.86 -14.51
CA GLY A 5 10.31 79.94 -13.92
C GLY A 5 9.71 79.03 -12.84
N LYS A 6 8.79 79.55 -12.03
CA LYS A 6 8.12 78.77 -10.97
C LYS A 6 7.16 77.72 -11.54
N VAL A 7 6.47 78.06 -12.64
CA VAL A 7 5.56 77.14 -13.34
C VAL A 7 6.34 75.96 -13.96
N ARG A 8 7.49 76.22 -14.61
CA ARG A 8 8.36 75.16 -15.16
C ARG A 8 8.87 74.19 -14.09
N THR A 9 9.30 74.70 -12.94
CA THR A 9 9.77 73.84 -11.83
C THR A 9 8.64 72.98 -11.26
N GLY A 10 7.43 73.53 -11.10
CA GLY A 10 6.27 72.76 -10.61
C GLY A 10 5.88 71.59 -11.52
N ILE A 11 5.87 71.81 -12.84
CA ILE A 11 5.59 70.74 -13.83
C ILE A 11 6.66 69.64 -13.75
N GLY A 12 7.93 70.02 -13.63
CA GLY A 12 9.02 69.06 -13.48
C GLY A 12 8.85 68.14 -12.27
N VAL A 13 8.47 68.70 -11.11
CA VAL A 13 8.24 67.92 -9.89
C VAL A 13 7.08 66.93 -10.05
N ILE A 14 5.97 67.36 -10.65
CA ILE A 14 4.80 66.49 -10.88
C ILE A 14 5.16 65.30 -11.79
N LEU A 15 5.92 65.54 -12.86
CA LEU A 15 6.35 64.48 -13.77
C LEU A 15 7.24 63.45 -13.07
N VAL A 16 8.18 63.90 -12.23
CA VAL A 16 9.06 63.01 -11.47
C VAL A 16 8.27 62.16 -10.47
N ILE A 17 7.33 62.77 -9.73
CA ILE A 17 6.50 62.04 -8.76
C ILE A 17 5.62 61.01 -9.49
N SER A 18 5.00 61.38 -10.61
CA SER A 18 4.18 60.48 -11.41
C SER A 18 4.98 59.29 -11.95
N LEU A 19 6.22 59.55 -12.40
CA LEU A 19 7.13 58.50 -12.85
C LEU A 19 7.52 57.55 -11.71
N LEU A 20 7.87 58.08 -10.54
CA LEU A 20 8.23 57.28 -9.36
C LEU A 20 7.07 56.40 -8.88
N LEU A 21 5.85 56.96 -8.83
CA LEU A 21 4.64 56.20 -8.52
C LEU A 21 4.44 55.07 -9.52
N THR A 22 4.57 55.35 -10.81
CA THR A 22 4.41 54.34 -11.87
C THR A 22 5.43 53.21 -11.72
N LEU A 23 6.71 53.54 -11.45
CA LEU A 23 7.75 52.52 -11.21
C LEU A 23 7.44 51.67 -9.97
N HIS A 24 7.01 52.30 -8.87
CA HIS A 24 6.68 51.59 -7.64
C HIS A 24 5.49 50.64 -7.82
N LEU A 25 4.42 51.10 -8.48
CA LEU A 25 3.27 50.28 -8.81
C LEU A 25 3.64 49.13 -9.76
N TYR A 26 4.48 49.41 -10.76
CA TYR A 26 4.94 48.39 -11.70
C TYR A 26 5.78 47.31 -11.01
N GLY A 27 6.68 47.71 -10.10
CA GLY A 27 7.46 46.77 -9.29
C GLY A 27 6.55 45.86 -8.45
N GLY A 28 5.61 46.46 -7.72
CA GLY A 28 4.63 45.69 -6.93
C GLY A 28 3.79 44.74 -7.77
N LEU A 29 3.33 45.18 -8.95
CA LEU A 29 2.56 44.32 -9.87
C LEU A 29 3.40 43.15 -10.38
N LYS A 30 4.66 43.41 -10.75
CA LYS A 30 5.60 42.38 -11.23
C LYS A 30 5.84 41.33 -10.15
N ASP A 31 6.07 41.74 -8.91
CA ASP A 31 6.36 40.82 -7.81
C ASP A 31 5.16 39.93 -7.47
N ASN A 32 3.95 40.52 -7.46
CA ASN A 32 2.71 39.78 -7.29
C ASN A 32 2.49 38.77 -8.43
N TYR A 33 2.74 39.18 -9.68
CA TYR A 33 2.64 38.30 -10.83
C TYR A 33 3.61 37.12 -10.74
N GLN A 34 4.88 37.36 -10.39
CA GLN A 34 5.86 36.28 -10.24
C GLN A 34 5.47 35.34 -9.09
N THR A 35 5.04 35.88 -7.95
CA THR A 35 4.58 35.08 -6.81
C THR A 35 3.38 34.20 -7.19
N LEU A 36 2.42 34.75 -7.93
CA LEU A 36 1.26 34.01 -8.40
C LEU A 36 1.66 32.92 -9.40
N LYS A 37 2.57 33.23 -10.32
CA LYS A 37 3.11 32.28 -11.29
C LYS A 37 3.84 31.13 -10.60
N ASP A 38 4.68 31.40 -9.61
CA ASP A 38 5.41 30.37 -8.87
C ASP A 38 4.46 29.46 -8.08
N LYS A 39 3.45 30.05 -7.43
CA LYS A 39 2.39 29.28 -6.75
C LYS A 39 1.61 28.41 -7.73
N TYR A 40 1.27 28.93 -8.91
CA TYR A 40 0.60 28.17 -9.95
C TYR A 40 1.45 27.00 -10.43
N VAL A 41 2.72 27.23 -10.74
CA VAL A 41 3.66 26.17 -11.16
C VAL A 41 3.80 25.10 -10.08
N ALA A 42 3.97 25.48 -8.82
CA ALA A 42 4.04 24.54 -7.71
C ALA A 42 2.76 23.71 -7.57
N LEU A 43 1.58 24.36 -7.67
CA LEU A 43 0.29 23.67 -7.59
C LEU A 43 0.10 22.70 -8.76
N THR A 44 0.46 23.10 -9.98
CA THR A 44 0.41 22.24 -11.17
C THR A 44 1.34 21.04 -11.02
N ALA A 45 2.56 21.24 -10.49
CA ALA A 45 3.50 20.14 -10.24
C ALA A 45 2.94 19.15 -9.22
N VAL A 46 2.42 19.62 -8.09
CA VAL A 46 1.80 18.78 -7.05
C VAL A 46 0.61 18.01 -7.61
N ASN A 47 -0.26 18.66 -8.39
CA ASN A 47 -1.43 18.02 -8.98
C ASN A 47 -1.02 16.90 -9.95
N ASN A 48 -0.01 17.14 -10.80
CA ASN A 48 0.49 16.13 -11.74
C ASN A 48 1.12 14.93 -11.01
N ILE A 49 1.92 15.18 -9.97
CA ILE A 49 2.51 14.13 -9.14
C ILE A 49 1.40 13.31 -8.47
N THR A 50 0.41 13.99 -7.87
CA THR A 50 -0.72 13.35 -7.20
C THR A 50 -1.52 12.49 -8.18
N LEU A 51 -1.86 13.01 -9.35
CA LEU A 51 -2.59 12.27 -10.38
C LEU A 51 -1.81 11.04 -10.85
N SER A 52 -0.50 11.18 -11.07
CA SER A 52 0.38 10.07 -11.42
C SER A 52 0.41 9.00 -10.34
N ALA A 53 0.59 9.40 -9.08
CA ALA A 53 0.62 8.50 -7.93
C ALA A 53 -0.71 7.75 -7.77
N VAL A 54 -1.84 8.44 -7.89
CA VAL A 54 -3.18 7.82 -7.85
C VAL A 54 -3.33 6.81 -8.98
N THR A 55 -2.92 7.17 -10.20
CA THR A 55 -3.02 6.29 -11.36
C THR A 55 -2.16 5.03 -11.19
N ILE A 56 -0.94 5.17 -10.67
CA ILE A 56 -0.04 4.03 -10.40
C ILE A 56 -0.65 3.13 -9.33
N ASN A 57 -1.08 3.70 -8.20
CA ASN A 57 -1.70 2.92 -7.12
C ASN A 57 -2.96 2.20 -7.58
N HIS A 58 -3.78 2.84 -8.42
CA HIS A 58 -4.95 2.21 -9.01
C HIS A 58 -4.58 0.99 -9.87
N ARG A 59 -3.55 1.10 -10.72
CA ARG A 59 -3.06 -0.04 -11.51
C ARG A 59 -2.55 -1.17 -10.63
N ILE A 60 -1.69 -0.84 -9.65
CA ILE A 60 -1.17 -1.82 -8.68
C ILE A 60 -2.31 -2.50 -7.93
N SER A 61 -3.35 -1.76 -7.52
CA SER A 61 -4.51 -2.34 -6.84
C SER A 61 -5.26 -3.33 -7.73
N LEU A 62 -5.47 -2.99 -9.02
CA LEU A 62 -6.13 -3.90 -9.96
C LEU A 62 -5.29 -5.16 -10.22
N ASP A 63 -3.98 -5.00 -10.38
CA ASP A 63 -3.06 -6.12 -10.58
C ASP A 63 -3.04 -7.05 -9.36
N ASN A 64 -3.05 -6.50 -8.14
CA ASN A 64 -3.16 -7.29 -6.91
C ASN A 64 -4.48 -8.05 -6.81
N ILE A 65 -5.61 -7.41 -7.15
CA ILE A 65 -6.92 -8.09 -7.18
C ILE A 65 -6.89 -9.25 -8.17
N LYS A 66 -6.33 -9.02 -9.37
CA LYS A 66 -6.22 -10.05 -10.40
C LYS A 66 -5.31 -11.19 -9.96
N ALA A 67 -4.15 -10.90 -9.39
CA ALA A 67 -3.23 -11.90 -8.87
C ALA A 67 -3.89 -12.76 -7.78
N LYS A 68 -4.62 -12.13 -6.85
CA LYS A 68 -5.37 -12.84 -5.81
C LYS A 68 -6.47 -13.74 -6.40
N GLN A 69 -7.18 -13.27 -7.43
CA GLN A 69 -8.19 -14.10 -8.12
C GLN A 69 -7.55 -15.31 -8.81
N THR A 70 -6.36 -15.14 -9.41
CA THR A 70 -5.61 -16.26 -9.99
C THR A 70 -5.18 -17.26 -8.91
N GLU A 71 -4.62 -16.78 -7.80
CA GLU A 71 -4.23 -17.62 -6.65
C GLU A 71 -5.43 -18.39 -6.07
N ASP A 72 -6.56 -17.71 -5.84
CA ASP A 72 -7.79 -18.32 -5.32
C ASP A 72 -8.30 -19.41 -6.30
N THR A 73 -8.18 -19.18 -7.61
CA THR A 73 -8.55 -20.16 -8.65
C THR A 73 -7.61 -21.37 -8.66
N GLU A 74 -6.30 -21.14 -8.61
CA GLU A 74 -5.30 -22.21 -8.57
C GLU A 74 -5.43 -23.05 -7.30
N HIS A 75 -5.67 -22.41 -6.15
CA HIS A 75 -5.90 -23.10 -4.89
C HIS A 75 -7.15 -24.00 -4.95
N VAL A 76 -8.26 -23.53 -5.54
CA VAL A 76 -9.45 -24.37 -5.75
C VAL A 76 -9.15 -25.54 -6.68
N ASN A 77 -8.38 -25.31 -7.76
CA ASN A 77 -7.99 -26.37 -8.68
C ASN A 77 -7.11 -27.42 -7.99
N VAL A 78 -6.05 -27.01 -7.30
CA VAL A 78 -5.16 -27.91 -6.54
C VAL A 78 -5.95 -28.70 -5.49
N LYS A 79 -6.82 -28.04 -4.72
CA LYS A 79 -7.71 -28.72 -3.77
C LYS A 79 -8.60 -29.75 -4.46
N THR A 80 -9.10 -29.44 -5.64
CA THR A 80 -9.95 -30.35 -6.43
C THR A 80 -9.14 -31.55 -6.91
N VAL A 81 -7.97 -31.34 -7.50
CA VAL A 81 -7.07 -32.41 -7.95
C VAL A 81 -6.67 -33.32 -6.79
N ILE A 82 -6.26 -32.76 -5.65
CA ILE A 82 -5.97 -33.53 -4.44
C ILE A 82 -7.20 -34.35 -4.05
N LYS A 83 -8.37 -33.71 -3.96
CA LYS A 83 -9.59 -34.42 -3.58
C LYS A 83 -9.92 -35.55 -4.55
N THR A 84 -9.80 -35.38 -5.86
CA THR A 84 -10.09 -36.45 -6.83
C THR A 84 -9.05 -37.56 -6.73
N VAL A 85 -7.76 -37.23 -6.73
CA VAL A 85 -6.68 -38.23 -6.64
C VAL A 85 -6.76 -39.05 -5.36
N PHE A 86 -7.04 -38.43 -4.21
CA PHE A 86 -7.14 -39.14 -2.94
C PHE A 86 -8.48 -39.85 -2.74
N LYS A 87 -9.61 -39.23 -3.13
CA LYS A 87 -10.94 -39.85 -3.01
C LYS A 87 -11.07 -41.09 -3.90
N ASP A 88 -10.47 -41.05 -5.09
CA ASP A 88 -10.47 -42.16 -6.04
C ASP A 88 -9.20 -43.03 -5.90
N SER A 89 -8.34 -42.75 -4.91
CA SER A 89 -7.21 -43.65 -4.61
C SER A 89 -7.74 -44.95 -4.03
N GLU A 90 -7.32 -46.07 -4.62
CA GLU A 90 -7.63 -47.43 -4.16
C GLU A 90 -7.38 -47.57 -2.65
N CYS A 91 -6.31 -46.96 -2.14
CA CYS A 91 -5.92 -46.99 -0.73
C CYS A 91 -6.91 -46.31 0.23
N ALA A 92 -7.73 -45.34 -0.23
CA ALA A 92 -8.73 -44.67 0.62
C ALA A 92 -10.06 -45.44 0.68
N VAL A 93 -10.32 -46.30 -0.31
CA VAL A 93 -11.57 -47.07 -0.42
C VAL A 93 -11.41 -48.50 0.10
N THR A 94 -10.18 -49.03 0.13
CA THR A 94 -9.92 -50.36 0.68
C THR A 94 -10.14 -50.39 2.19
N PRO A 95 -11.15 -51.13 2.69
CA PRO A 95 -11.31 -51.33 4.12
C PRO A 95 -10.08 -52.07 4.65
N ILE A 96 -9.47 -51.51 5.70
CA ILE A 96 -8.39 -52.20 6.41
C ILE A 96 -8.99 -53.47 7.02
N SER A 97 -8.35 -54.61 6.79
CA SER A 97 -8.87 -55.90 7.29
C SER A 97 -9.01 -55.87 8.81
N VAL A 98 -10.11 -56.44 9.30
CA VAL A 98 -10.41 -56.47 10.75
C VAL A 98 -9.30 -57.15 11.54
N ASP A 99 -8.65 -58.17 10.94
CA ASP A 99 -7.52 -58.87 11.55
C ASP A 99 -6.28 -57.97 11.69
N ALA A 100 -5.96 -57.17 10.68
CA ALA A 100 -4.85 -56.21 10.76
C ALA A 100 -5.13 -55.14 11.83
N VAL A 101 -6.36 -54.63 11.91
CA VAL A 101 -6.78 -53.68 12.96
C VAL A 101 -6.71 -54.32 14.35
N SER A 102 -7.10 -55.59 14.46
CA SER A 102 -7.03 -56.38 15.70
C SER A 102 -5.60 -56.57 16.19
N GLU A 103 -4.67 -56.96 15.30
CA GLU A 103 -3.26 -57.13 15.64
C GLU A 103 -2.59 -55.78 15.98
N LEU A 104 -2.94 -54.69 15.28
CA LEU A 104 -2.48 -53.34 15.62
C LEU A 104 -2.94 -52.90 17.02
N ARG A 105 -4.19 -53.21 17.39
CA ARG A 105 -4.70 -52.94 18.76
C ARG A 105 -3.95 -53.77 19.79
N LYS A 106 -3.78 -55.08 19.58
CA LYS A 106 -3.01 -55.94 20.48
C LYS A 106 -1.59 -55.43 20.66
N TYR A 107 -0.94 -55.01 19.58
CA TYR A 107 0.41 -54.45 19.63
C TYR A 107 0.45 -53.14 20.44
N ALA A 108 -0.51 -52.24 20.22
CA ALA A 108 -0.63 -50.99 20.97
C ALA A 108 -0.92 -51.22 22.47
N ASP A 109 -1.79 -52.16 22.80
CA ASP A 109 -2.07 -52.55 24.18
C ASP A 109 -0.86 -53.23 24.84
N GLY A 110 -0.10 -54.00 24.07
CA GLY A 110 1.19 -54.55 24.48
C GLY A 110 2.24 -53.47 24.75
N ILE A 111 2.29 -52.40 23.95
CA ILE A 111 3.14 -51.24 24.26
C ILE A 111 2.67 -50.59 25.56
N ARG A 112 1.37 -50.32 25.69
CA ARG A 112 0.79 -49.63 26.85
C ARG A 112 1.04 -50.40 28.16
N SER A 113 0.91 -51.72 28.15
CA SER A 113 1.16 -52.56 29.32
C SER A 113 2.63 -52.59 29.72
N ARG A 114 3.56 -52.65 28.75
CA ARG A 114 5.01 -52.57 29.02
C ARG A 114 5.45 -51.18 29.48
N SER A 115 4.82 -50.12 28.98
CA SER A 115 5.12 -48.74 29.39
C SER A 115 4.47 -48.35 30.73
N GLY A 116 3.51 -49.11 31.22
CA GLY A 116 2.85 -48.90 32.53
C GLY A 116 3.56 -49.58 33.71
N GLY A 117 4.75 -50.14 33.50
CA GLY A 117 5.48 -50.91 34.50
C GLY A 117 6.51 -50.09 35.29
N ALA A 118 6.12 -49.75 36.52
CA ALA A 118 6.92 -49.33 37.69
C ALA A 118 7.37 -47.86 37.80
N ASP A 119 6.53 -47.04 38.43
CA ASP A 119 6.99 -46.44 39.69
C ASP A 119 6.61 -47.41 40.81
N SER A 120 7.55 -48.31 41.12
CA SER A 120 7.54 -48.99 42.41
C SER A 120 7.88 -47.92 43.44
N ALA A 121 6.86 -47.27 44.00
CA ALA A 121 7.00 -46.63 45.29
C ALA A 121 7.22 -47.77 46.29
N THR A 122 8.48 -48.13 46.45
CA THR A 122 9.00 -48.96 47.52
C THR A 122 8.45 -48.42 48.84
N THR A 123 7.49 -49.12 49.41
CA THR A 123 7.12 -48.97 50.82
C THR A 123 8.32 -49.47 51.64
N ASP A 124 9.16 -48.56 52.11
CA ASP A 124 10.10 -48.85 53.20
C ASP A 124 9.77 -47.95 54.41
N ARG A 125 9.36 -48.65 55.48
CA ARG A 125 9.09 -48.22 56.87
C ARG A 125 7.80 -47.44 57.18
#